data_AF-N1UUR2-F1
#
_entry.id   AF-N1UUR2-F1
#
_cell.length_a   1.000
_cell.length_b   1.000
_cell.length_c   1.000
_cell.angle_alpha   90.00
_cell.angle_beta   90.00
_cell.angle_gamma   90.00
#
_symmetry.space_group_name_H-M   'P 1'
#
loop_
_entity.id
_entity.type
_entity.pdbx_description
1 polymer ?
#
loop_
_entity_poly.entity_id
_entity_poly.type
_entity_poly.pdbx_seq_one_letter_code
_entity_poly.pdbx_strand_id
1 'polypeptide(L)'
;MILTGHFSIQGLFWSRFLKTEFVDYNVRLIPVKVIQNQVRFQIHSFRLFSHTPIKLDPIRIFSKIFQFHRRLILETIVEEIPEILRLTGIRNVITVNIDYFLSEIPDLAGKITIQKVIPEKGNVFLFVRSGTILKPLLDFFGPEYIRIEPISENQDSLLLLWRD
;
A
#
# COMPACT_ATOMS: atom_id res chain seq x y z
N MET A 1 0.04 6.90 -1.12
CA MET A 1 -0.76 5.92 -0.36
C MET A 1 -0.26 5.90 1.08
N ILE A 2 -1.13 5.62 2.05
CA ILE A 2 -0.74 5.46 3.46
C ILE A 2 -1.23 4.08 3.90
N LEU A 3 -0.33 3.28 4.45
CA LEU A 3 -0.64 2.03 5.13
C LEU A 3 -0.59 2.28 6.64
N THR A 4 -1.67 2.01 7.34
CA THR A 4 -1.76 2.12 8.79
C THR A 4 -2.16 0.79 9.39
N GLY A 5 -1.74 0.52 10.62
CA GLY A 5 -2.15 -0.69 11.33
C GLY A 5 -1.58 -0.76 12.74
N HIS A 6 -1.93 -1.86 13.41
CA HIS A 6 -1.54 -2.17 14.78
C HIS A 6 -0.57 -3.35 14.74
N PHE A 7 0.59 -3.21 15.37
CA PHE A 7 1.64 -4.24 15.38
C PHE A 7 1.95 -4.67 16.81
N SER A 8 1.95 -5.98 17.06
CA SER A 8 2.41 -6.54 18.33
C SER A 8 3.93 -6.55 18.37
N ILE A 9 4.50 -5.88 19.36
CA ILE A 9 5.94 -5.95 19.68
C ILE A 9 6.21 -6.94 20.81
N GLN A 10 5.21 -7.71 21.25
CA GLN A 10 5.35 -8.70 22.31
C GLN A 10 6.46 -9.71 21.96
N GLY A 11 7.32 -10.03 22.94
CA GLY A 11 8.48 -10.91 22.72
C GLY A 11 9.71 -10.22 22.13
N LEU A 12 9.59 -9.03 21.53
CA LEU A 12 10.76 -8.22 21.14
C LEU A 12 11.41 -7.61 22.38
N PHE A 13 12.75 -7.52 22.41
CA PHE A 13 13.50 -6.95 23.54
C PHE A 13 12.98 -5.56 23.97
N TRP A 14 12.52 -4.76 23.02
CA TRP A 14 12.05 -3.39 23.23
C TRP A 14 10.64 -3.29 23.82
N SER A 15 9.80 -4.34 23.79
CA SER A 15 8.47 -4.29 24.43
C SER A 15 8.60 -4.04 25.93
N ARG A 16 9.60 -4.67 26.56
CA ARG A 16 9.95 -4.46 27.97
C ARG A 16 10.48 -3.04 28.22
N PHE A 17 11.31 -2.52 27.30
CA PHE A 17 11.88 -1.17 27.41
C PHE A 17 10.83 -0.07 27.24
N LEU A 18 9.94 -0.23 26.26
CA LEU A 18 8.88 0.74 25.90
C LEU A 18 7.62 0.58 26.76
N LYS A 19 7.55 -0.45 27.61
CA LYS A 19 6.41 -0.79 28.49
C LYS A 19 5.08 -0.85 27.72
N THR A 20 5.14 -1.42 26.52
CA THR A 20 3.97 -1.60 25.65
C THR A 20 4.12 -2.89 24.88
N GLU A 21 3.00 -3.55 24.63
CA GLU A 21 2.94 -4.77 23.81
C GLU A 21 2.57 -4.47 22.37
N PHE A 22 2.04 -3.27 22.09
CA PHE A 22 1.57 -2.87 20.77
C PHE A 22 2.10 -1.51 20.35
N VAL A 23 2.24 -1.31 19.06
CA VAL A 23 2.58 -0.03 18.43
C VAL A 23 1.70 0.19 17.21
N ASP A 24 1.35 1.44 16.98
CA ASP A 24 0.63 1.84 15.78
C ASP A 24 1.65 2.31 14.75
N TYR A 25 1.43 1.95 13.49
CA TYR A 25 2.28 2.36 12.38
C TYR A 25 1.54 3.20 11.35
N ASN A 26 2.28 4.11 10.72
CA ASN A 26 1.84 4.88 9.57
C ASN A 26 2.99 4.93 8.55
N VAL A 27 2.80 4.23 7.45
CA VAL A 27 3.78 4.06 6.38
C VAL A 27 3.30 4.78 5.14
N ARG A 28 4.03 5.80 4.70
CA ARG A 28 3.77 6.50 3.45
C ARG A 28 4.47 5.77 2.31
N LEU A 29 3.68 5.39 1.32
CA LEU A 29 4.11 4.64 0.15
C LEU A 29 3.95 5.49 -1.11
N ILE A 30 4.98 5.48 -1.95
CA ILE A 30 5.03 6.14 -3.26
C ILE A 30 5.21 5.06 -4.33
N PRO A 31 4.32 4.97 -5.33
CA PRO A 31 4.53 4.03 -6.42
C PRO A 31 5.76 4.45 -7.22
N VAL A 32 6.62 3.51 -7.52
CA VAL A 32 7.87 3.74 -8.28
C VAL A 32 7.90 2.99 -9.58
N LYS A 33 7.14 1.90 -9.71
CA LYS A 33 7.11 1.10 -10.93
C LYS A 33 5.84 0.25 -10.99
N VAL A 34 5.27 0.15 -12.18
CA VAL A 34 4.25 -0.86 -12.50
C VAL A 34 4.90 -1.93 -13.36
N ILE A 35 4.70 -3.19 -13.02
CA ILE A 35 5.15 -4.36 -13.78
C ILE A 35 3.94 -5.27 -13.91
N GLN A 36 3.31 -5.31 -15.09
CA GLN A 36 2.02 -5.98 -15.28
C GLN A 36 0.98 -5.40 -14.29
N ASN A 37 0.36 -6.24 -13.46
CA ASN A 37 -0.58 -5.80 -12.41
C ASN A 37 0.05 -5.76 -11.01
N GLN A 38 1.39 -5.73 -10.97
CA GLN A 38 2.14 -5.55 -9.73
C GLN A 38 2.64 -4.12 -9.66
N VAL A 39 2.42 -3.48 -8.51
CA VAL A 39 2.85 -2.10 -8.26
C VAL A 39 3.94 -2.13 -7.21
N ARG A 40 5.13 -1.66 -7.57
CA ARG A 40 6.22 -1.46 -6.62
C ARG A 40 6.03 -0.11 -5.95
N PHE A 41 6.06 -0.13 -4.62
CA PHE A 41 6.01 1.05 -3.78
C PHE A 41 7.31 1.21 -3.01
N GLN A 42 7.86 2.41 -3.05
CA GLN A 42 8.92 2.83 -2.15
C GLN A 42 8.31 3.40 -0.87
N ILE A 43 8.86 2.97 0.27
CA ILE A 43 8.55 3.56 1.58
C ILE A 43 9.24 4.91 1.66
N HIS A 44 8.43 5.97 1.61
CA HIS A 44 8.90 7.33 1.72
C HIS A 44 9.05 7.75 3.19
N SER A 45 8.10 7.36 4.04
CA SER A 45 8.22 7.58 5.47
C SER A 45 7.58 6.46 6.26
N PHE A 46 8.14 6.20 7.43
CA PHE A 46 7.65 5.21 8.38
C PHE A 46 7.59 5.90 9.74
N ARG A 47 6.39 5.96 10.33
CA ARG A 47 6.17 6.46 11.69
C ARG A 47 5.61 5.36 12.57
N LEU A 48 6.16 5.26 13.77
CA LEU A 48 5.62 4.46 14.87
C LEU A 48 5.22 5.41 15.99
N PHE A 49 4.11 5.12 16.64
CA PHE A 49 3.61 5.89 17.75
C PHE A 49 2.88 4.99 18.74
N SER A 50 2.78 5.48 19.97
CA SER A 50 1.98 4.83 21.00
C SER A 50 0.50 4.91 20.66
N HIS A 51 -0.20 3.78 20.79
CA HIS A 51 -1.67 3.76 20.76
C HIS A 51 -2.26 4.63 21.90
N THR A 52 -1.60 4.63 23.06
CA THR A 52 -2.00 5.43 24.21
C THR A 52 -1.42 6.85 24.13
N PRO A 53 -2.23 7.91 24.25
CA PRO A 53 -1.74 9.29 24.20
C PRO A 53 -0.99 9.66 25.50
N ILE A 54 0.34 9.59 25.46
CA ILE A 54 1.22 9.99 26.57
C ILE A 54 1.97 11.28 26.17
N LYS A 55 2.18 12.20 27.14
CA LYS A 55 2.86 13.50 26.90
C LYS A 55 4.25 13.37 26.26
N LEU A 56 4.94 12.28 26.54
CA LEU A 56 6.18 11.87 25.88
C LEU A 56 5.89 10.54 25.20
N ASP A 57 6.07 10.49 23.88
CA ASP A 57 5.90 9.27 23.09
C ASP A 57 7.27 8.58 22.94
N PRO A 58 7.64 7.66 23.83
CA PRO A 58 8.93 6.96 23.77
C PRO A 58 9.05 6.14 22.49
N ILE A 59 7.94 5.62 21.93
CA ILE A 59 7.94 4.89 20.65
C ILE A 59 8.35 5.84 19.52
N ARG A 60 7.82 7.07 19.50
CA ARG A 60 8.20 8.07 18.51
C ARG A 60 9.67 8.50 18.61
N ILE A 61 10.23 8.58 19.82
CA ILE A 61 11.65 8.90 20.01
C ILE A 61 12.52 7.71 19.57
N PHE A 62 12.15 6.51 20.03
CA PHE A 62 12.88 5.26 19.75
C PHE A 62 12.92 4.94 18.25
N SER A 63 11.79 5.10 17.54
CA SER A 63 11.69 4.86 16.09
C SER A 63 12.48 5.82 15.21
N LYS A 64 12.89 6.98 15.74
CA LYS A 64 13.83 7.88 15.05
C LYS A 64 15.27 7.38 15.17
N ILE A 65 15.64 6.82 16.32
CA ILE A 65 17.02 6.44 16.65
C ILE A 65 17.36 5.08 16.02
N PHE A 66 16.45 4.11 16.07
CA PHE A 66 16.71 2.75 15.62
C PHE A 66 15.96 2.41 14.32
N GLN A 67 16.71 2.29 13.23
CA GLN A 67 16.13 2.04 11.89
C GLN A 67 15.81 0.57 11.62
N PHE A 68 16.35 -0.38 12.39
CA PHE A 68 16.19 -1.83 12.17
C PHE A 68 14.73 -2.31 12.32
N HIS A 69 13.94 -1.67 13.20
CA HIS A 69 12.53 -2.03 13.40
C HIS A 69 11.68 -1.83 12.16
N ARG A 70 12.05 -0.89 11.27
CA ARG A 70 11.28 -0.64 10.05
C ARG A 70 11.28 -1.83 9.12
N ARG A 71 12.40 -2.57 9.04
CA ARG A 71 12.52 -3.75 8.19
C ARG A 71 11.73 -4.93 8.80
N LEU A 72 11.87 -5.15 10.10
CA LEU A 72 11.13 -6.18 10.83
C LEU A 72 9.61 -6.01 10.70
N ILE A 73 9.10 -4.80 10.94
CA ILE A 73 7.66 -4.55 10.84
C ILE A 73 7.17 -4.70 9.39
N LEU A 74 7.97 -4.27 8.42
CA LEU A 74 7.67 -4.49 7.01
C LEU A 74 7.65 -5.97 6.65
N GLU A 75 8.60 -6.75 7.17
CA GLU A 75 8.65 -8.20 7.02
C GLU A 75 7.38 -8.84 7.57
N THR A 76 6.98 -8.49 8.80
CA THR A 76 5.75 -9.06 9.37
C THR A 76 4.48 -8.65 8.61
N ILE A 77 4.34 -7.39 8.20
CA ILE A 77 3.19 -6.94 7.38
C ILE A 77 3.11 -7.76 6.08
N VAL A 78 4.26 -8.07 5.46
CA VAL A 78 4.31 -8.87 4.25
C VAL A 78 4.01 -10.34 4.53
N GLU A 79 4.49 -10.89 5.65
CA GLU A 79 4.26 -12.27 6.07
C GLU A 79 2.80 -12.54 6.41
N GLU A 80 2.05 -11.55 6.88
CA GLU A 80 0.63 -11.69 7.17
C GLU A 80 -0.24 -11.86 5.91
N ILE A 81 0.16 -11.26 4.78
CA ILE A 81 -0.62 -11.28 3.54
C ILE A 81 0.28 -11.41 2.29
N PRO A 82 0.99 -12.54 2.13
CA PRO A 82 2.01 -12.73 1.09
C PRO A 82 1.46 -12.79 -0.35
N GLU A 83 0.15 -13.02 -0.49
CA GLU A 83 -0.56 -13.01 -1.77
C GLU A 83 -0.71 -11.58 -2.33
N ILE A 84 -0.86 -10.60 -1.43
CA ILE A 84 -1.07 -9.20 -1.74
C ILE A 84 0.24 -8.42 -1.67
N LEU A 85 1.06 -8.67 -0.65
CA LEU A 85 2.28 -7.91 -0.38
C LEU A 85 3.52 -8.79 -0.52
N ARG A 86 4.58 -8.26 -1.12
CA ARG A 86 5.88 -8.95 -1.20
C ARG A 86 7.02 -7.97 -0.96
N LEU A 87 8.05 -8.42 -0.25
CA LEU A 87 9.31 -7.68 -0.16
C LEU A 87 10.06 -7.78 -1.48
N THR A 88 10.75 -6.71 -1.84
CA THR A 88 11.77 -6.79 -2.89
C THR A 88 13.16 -6.94 -2.28
N GLY A 89 14.13 -7.35 -3.10
CA GLY A 89 15.56 -7.32 -2.73
C GLY A 89 16.12 -5.90 -2.57
N ILE A 90 15.34 -4.87 -2.95
CA ILE A 90 15.72 -3.46 -2.80
C ILE A 90 15.20 -2.98 -1.45
N ARG A 91 16.08 -2.38 -0.65
CA ARG A 91 15.72 -1.84 0.67
C ARG A 91 14.58 -0.82 0.53
N ASN A 92 13.59 -0.91 1.42
CA ASN A 92 12.43 -0.01 1.48
C ASN A 92 11.53 -0.03 0.24
N VAL A 93 11.55 -1.10 -0.56
CA VAL A 93 10.61 -1.28 -1.67
C VAL A 93 9.81 -2.56 -1.46
N ILE A 94 8.48 -2.43 -1.55
CA ILE A 94 7.52 -3.54 -1.52
C ILE A 94 6.77 -3.61 -2.85
N THR A 95 6.25 -4.79 -3.15
CA THR A 95 5.37 -5.04 -4.28
C THR A 95 3.97 -5.30 -3.74
N VAL A 96 2.97 -4.62 -4.31
CA VAL A 96 1.56 -4.92 -4.13
C VAL A 96 1.07 -5.64 -5.39
N ASN A 97 0.50 -6.83 -5.21
CA ASN A 97 -0.07 -7.63 -6.27
C ASN A 97 -1.57 -7.33 -6.41
N ILE A 98 -1.92 -6.60 -7.46
CA ILE A 98 -3.32 -6.23 -7.70
C ILE A 98 -4.10 -7.39 -8.33
N ASP A 99 -3.43 -8.37 -8.94
CA ASP A 99 -4.09 -9.55 -9.50
C ASP A 99 -4.90 -10.33 -8.46
N TYR A 100 -4.47 -10.30 -7.19
CA TYR A 100 -5.24 -10.88 -6.09
C TYR A 100 -6.66 -10.31 -6.03
N PHE A 101 -6.81 -8.98 -6.03
CA PHE A 101 -8.14 -8.37 -5.97
C PHE A 101 -8.94 -8.62 -7.24
N LEU A 102 -8.28 -8.71 -8.40
CA LEU A 102 -8.96 -9.00 -9.66
C LEU A 102 -9.45 -10.44 -9.72
N SER A 103 -8.74 -11.40 -9.11
CA SER A 103 -9.15 -12.80 -9.09
C SER A 103 -10.32 -13.09 -8.14
N GLU A 104 -10.52 -12.26 -7.12
CA GLU A 104 -11.64 -12.40 -6.18
C GLU A 104 -12.99 -11.94 -6.75
N ILE A 105 -13.01 -11.28 -7.91
CA ILE A 105 -14.22 -10.71 -8.50
C ILE A 105 -14.90 -11.75 -9.40
N PRO A 106 -16.12 -12.20 -9.08
CA PRO A 106 -16.88 -13.09 -9.93
C PRO A 106 -17.14 -12.45 -11.30
N ASP A 107 -17.13 -13.26 -12.36
CA ASP A 107 -17.51 -12.85 -13.73
C ASP A 107 -16.66 -11.74 -14.37
N LEU A 108 -15.46 -11.45 -13.83
CA LEU A 108 -14.51 -10.54 -14.45
C LEU A 108 -13.89 -11.17 -15.71
N ALA A 109 -14.63 -11.13 -16.82
CA ALA A 109 -14.21 -11.73 -18.09
C ALA A 109 -13.30 -10.79 -18.88
N GLY A 110 -11.98 -10.94 -18.78
CA GLY A 110 -11.03 -10.25 -19.68
C GLY A 110 -9.76 -9.78 -18.99
N LYS A 111 -8.83 -9.23 -19.77
CA LYS A 111 -7.54 -8.78 -19.25
C LYS A 111 -7.60 -7.30 -18.86
N ILE A 112 -7.37 -7.03 -17.58
CA ILE A 112 -7.08 -5.69 -17.06
C ILE A 112 -5.57 -5.59 -16.91
N THR A 113 -4.97 -4.52 -17.44
CA THR A 113 -3.54 -4.25 -17.28
C THR A 113 -3.34 -2.85 -16.73
N ILE A 114 -2.77 -2.76 -15.54
CA ILE A 114 -2.43 -1.48 -14.92
C ILE A 114 -1.28 -0.84 -15.70
N GLN A 115 -1.48 0.41 -16.10
CA GLN A 115 -0.49 1.22 -16.80
C GLN A 115 0.23 2.16 -15.83
N LYS A 116 -0.52 2.77 -14.90
CA LYS A 116 -0.01 3.78 -13.99
C LYS A 116 -0.78 3.83 -12.68
N VAL A 117 -0.10 4.22 -11.61
CA VAL A 117 -0.68 4.42 -10.29
C VAL A 117 -0.29 5.81 -9.79
N ILE A 118 -1.28 6.64 -9.45
CA ILE A 118 -1.07 7.98 -8.92
C ILE A 118 -1.77 8.09 -7.55
N PRO A 119 -1.02 8.31 -6.46
CA PRO A 119 -1.63 8.57 -5.17
C PRO A 119 -1.89 10.08 -5.01
N GLU A 120 -3.14 10.50 -4.87
CA GLU A 120 -3.48 11.91 -4.70
C GLU A 120 -4.60 12.10 -3.66
N LYS A 121 -4.38 13.03 -2.71
CA LYS A 121 -5.36 13.45 -1.68
C LYS A 121 -6.04 12.30 -0.93
N GLY A 122 -5.30 11.24 -0.62
CA GLY A 122 -5.81 10.06 0.10
C GLY A 122 -6.38 8.98 -0.81
N ASN A 123 -6.60 9.28 -2.08
CA ASN A 123 -7.07 8.33 -3.09
C ASN A 123 -5.90 7.71 -3.87
N VAL A 124 -6.17 6.58 -4.52
CA VAL A 124 -5.25 5.91 -5.45
C VAL A 124 -5.94 5.84 -6.81
N PHE A 125 -5.37 6.52 -7.80
CA PHE A 125 -5.84 6.51 -9.18
C PHE A 125 -5.09 5.43 -9.95
N LEU A 126 -5.82 4.41 -10.41
CA LEU A 126 -5.30 3.34 -11.25
C LEU A 126 -5.69 3.63 -12.70
N PHE A 127 -4.70 3.87 -13.55
CA PHE A 127 -4.92 3.94 -14.99
C PHE A 127 -4.78 2.53 -15.54
N VAL A 128 -5.89 2.01 -16.05
CA VAL A 128 -5.97 0.62 -16.52
C VAL A 128 -6.32 0.58 -17.99
N ARG A 129 -5.68 -0.32 -18.72
CA ARG A 129 -6.13 -0.74 -20.05
C ARG A 129 -6.95 -2.01 -19.85
N SER A 130 -8.21 -1.96 -20.24
CA SER A 130 -9.14 -3.08 -20.10
C SER A 130 -9.77 -3.42 -21.45
N GLY A 131 -9.78 -4.70 -21.80
CA GLY A 131 -10.59 -5.23 -22.89
C GLY A 131 -12.02 -5.62 -22.45
N THR A 132 -12.38 -5.34 -21.20
CA THR A 132 -13.64 -5.79 -20.59
C THR A 132 -14.39 -4.69 -19.85
N ILE A 133 -15.67 -4.97 -19.59
CA ILE A 133 -16.57 -4.18 -18.78
C ILE A 133 -16.09 -4.24 -17.33
N LEU A 134 -15.77 -3.09 -16.75
CA LEU A 134 -15.29 -2.99 -15.38
C LEU A 134 -16.42 -2.90 -14.34
N LYS A 135 -17.68 -3.04 -14.76
CA LYS A 135 -18.84 -3.00 -13.87
C LYS A 135 -18.76 -4.01 -12.70
N PRO A 136 -18.27 -5.25 -12.86
CA PRO A 136 -18.12 -6.17 -11.73
C PRO A 136 -17.23 -5.65 -10.60
N LEU A 137 -16.22 -4.81 -10.91
CA LEU A 137 -15.41 -4.14 -9.88
C LEU A 137 -16.25 -3.17 -9.05
N LEU A 138 -17.11 -2.39 -9.71
CA LEU A 138 -18.01 -1.46 -9.03
C LEU A 138 -19.04 -2.20 -8.20
N ASP A 139 -19.59 -3.29 -8.73
CA ASP A 139 -20.62 -4.10 -8.04
C ASP A 139 -20.03 -4.84 -6.84
N PHE A 140 -18.77 -5.29 -6.91
CA PHE A 140 -18.09 -5.99 -5.80
C PHE A 140 -17.64 -5.05 -4.68
N PHE A 141 -16.98 -3.93 -5.03
CA PHE A 141 -16.43 -3.03 -4.03
C PHE A 141 -17.41 -1.95 -3.57
N GLY A 142 -18.43 -1.62 -4.36
CA GLY A 142 -19.35 -0.51 -4.09
C GLY A 142 -18.82 0.85 -4.60
N PRO A 143 -19.73 1.76 -5.01
CA PRO A 143 -19.40 3.09 -5.54
C PRO A 143 -18.72 4.04 -4.55
N GLU A 144 -18.81 3.75 -3.25
CA GLU A 144 -18.18 4.48 -2.17
C GLU A 144 -16.67 4.18 -2.05
N TYR A 145 -16.22 3.02 -2.56
CA TYR A 145 -14.82 2.60 -2.50
C TYR A 145 -14.13 2.67 -3.87
N ILE A 146 -14.87 2.46 -4.96
CA ILE A 146 -14.33 2.51 -6.33
C ILE A 146 -15.17 3.40 -7.22
N ARG A 147 -14.49 4.28 -7.97
CA ARG A 147 -15.08 5.03 -9.07
C ARG A 147 -14.34 4.69 -10.36
N ILE A 148 -15.10 4.43 -11.41
CA ILE A 148 -14.57 4.07 -12.73
C ILE A 148 -15.00 5.16 -13.71
N GLU A 149 -14.01 5.79 -14.33
CA GLU A 149 -14.23 6.83 -15.32
C GLU A 149 -13.60 6.38 -16.65
N PRO A 150 -14.37 6.27 -17.73
CA PRO A 150 -13.79 6.00 -19.04
C PRO A 150 -12.99 7.23 -19.49
N ILE A 151 -11.74 7.00 -19.87
CA ILE A 151 -10.86 8.03 -20.41
C ILE A 151 -10.86 7.86 -21.92
N SER A 152 -11.29 8.88 -22.67
CA SER A 152 -11.17 8.86 -24.13
C SER A 152 -9.70 8.88 -24.54
N GLU A 153 -9.31 8.16 -25.58
CA GLU A 153 -7.95 8.20 -26.16
C GLU A 153 -7.72 9.50 -26.96
N ASN A 154 -7.79 10.65 -26.30
CA ASN A 154 -7.32 11.93 -26.83
C ASN A 154 -5.89 12.23 -26.38
N GLN A 155 -5.17 13.07 -27.13
CA GLN A 155 -3.75 13.39 -26.88
C GLN A 155 -3.48 13.83 -25.43
N ASP A 156 -4.41 14.56 -24.82
CA ASP A 156 -4.29 15.03 -23.43
C ASP A 156 -4.34 13.89 -22.40
N SER A 157 -5.11 12.84 -22.68
CA SER A 157 -5.20 11.65 -21.83
C SER A 157 -3.92 10.81 -21.89
N LEU A 158 -3.27 10.79 -23.05
CA LEU A 158 -1.94 10.20 -23.17
C LEU A 158 -0.93 11.00 -22.35
N LEU A 159 -0.96 12.34 -22.39
CA LEU A 159 -0.04 13.16 -21.57
C LEU A 159 -0.13 12.86 -20.06
N LEU A 160 -1.30 12.48 -19.54
CA LEU A 160 -1.45 12.04 -18.14
C LEU A 160 -0.69 10.75 -17.82
N LEU A 161 -0.55 9.84 -18.79
CA LEU A 161 0.26 8.62 -18.64
C LEU A 161 1.76 8.94 -18.61
N TRP A 162 2.20 9.94 -19.39
CA TRP A 162 3.62 10.29 -19.58
C TRP A 162 4.19 11.26 -18.53
N ARG A 163 3.35 11.82 -17.66
CA ARG A 163 3.81 12.74 -16.61
C ARG A 163 4.46 11.99 -15.45
N ASP A 164 5.78 11.84 -15.46
CA ASP A 164 6.57 11.23 -14.37
C ASP A 164 6.47 11.99 -13.04
#